data_AF-X1IP33-F1
#
_entry.id   AF-X1IP33-F1
#
_cell.length_a   1.000
_cell.length_b   1.000
_cell.length_c   1.000
_cell.angle_alpha   90.00
_cell.angle_beta   90.00
_cell.angle_gamma   90.00
#
_symmetry.space_group_name_H-M   'P 1'
#
loop_
_entity.id
_entity.type
_entity.pdbx_description
1 polymer ?
#
loop_
_entity_poly.entity_id
_entity_poly.type
_entity_poly.pdbx_seq_one_letter_code
_entity_poly.pdbx_strand_id
1 'polypeptide(L)'
;MLGYWGVPGAGPPIQLGPARGIPKAPSWGIDGDYKVPRMYRIHYWAQAVLLLDQVRNGELSEQDYMRIVGWRADPSLVKEFNPRVALLNAGTKPHGSDHLVSATDSPNYQVEALGRMEFTAIMHSMMTATAKYADIILPVRDWMWEERNIATGETYGGFESINFCPGVVKPPGEAKPWVWIYTKLAEKLGIDPKKFFKYYTTDENWDRDWE
;
A
#
# COMPACT_ATOMS: atom_id res chain seq x y z
N MET A 1 4.23 28.22 15.57
CA MET A 1 4.61 28.26 14.13
C MET A 1 3.36 27.96 13.32
N LEU A 2 2.51 28.97 13.12
CA LEU A 2 1.39 28.90 12.21
C LEU A 2 1.95 29.24 10.83
N GLY A 3 1.96 28.29 9.90
CA GLY A 3 2.25 28.61 8.50
C GLY A 3 1.28 29.69 8.01
N TYR A 4 1.65 30.41 6.95
CA TYR A 4 0.87 31.49 6.36
C TYR A 4 -0.47 30.99 5.80
N TRP A 5 -1.44 30.76 6.69
CA TRP A 5 -2.83 30.52 6.32
C TRP A 5 -3.34 31.75 5.57
N GLY A 6 -3.71 31.57 4.31
CA GLY A 6 -4.27 32.64 3.46
C GLY A 6 -3.36 33.14 2.34
N VAL A 7 -2.13 32.61 2.16
CA VAL A 7 -1.30 32.90 0.99
C VAL A 7 -1.44 31.78 -0.05
N PRO A 8 -1.89 32.05 -1.29
CA PRO A 8 -1.96 31.05 -2.35
C PRO A 8 -0.60 30.38 -2.56
N GLY A 9 -0.56 29.05 -2.48
CA GLY A 9 0.67 28.26 -2.61
C GLY A 9 1.49 28.10 -1.32
N ALA A 10 1.12 28.76 -0.22
CA ALA A 10 1.69 28.48 1.09
C ALA A 10 0.93 27.35 1.78
N GLY A 11 1.66 26.34 2.26
CA GLY A 11 1.16 25.30 3.15
C GLY A 11 1.74 25.48 4.56
N PRO A 12 1.19 24.82 5.58
CA PRO A 12 1.88 24.72 6.86
C PRO A 12 3.24 24.08 6.64
N PRO A 13 4.28 24.53 7.34
CA PRO A 13 5.59 23.90 7.25
C PRO A 13 5.48 22.43 7.67
N ILE A 14 5.65 21.51 6.71
CA ILE A 14 5.51 20.07 6.92
C ILE A 14 6.70 19.51 7.73
N GLN A 15 7.86 20.18 7.68
CA GLN A 15 9.06 19.81 8.43
C GLN A 15 9.55 21.00 9.27
N LEU A 16 9.14 21.03 10.55
CA LEU A 16 9.52 22.06 11.51
C LEU A 16 10.80 21.77 12.31
N GLY A 17 11.52 20.70 11.98
CA GLY A 17 12.71 20.25 12.68
C GLY A 17 12.91 18.75 12.55
N PRO A 18 13.90 18.15 13.25
CA PRO A 18 14.04 16.71 13.28
C PRO A 18 12.78 16.13 13.93
N ALA A 19 11.93 15.51 13.12
CA ALA A 19 10.84 14.67 13.61
C ALA A 19 11.50 13.51 14.35
N ARG A 20 11.64 13.65 15.67
CA ARG A 20 12.02 12.54 16.54
C ARG A 20 10.80 11.67 16.65
N GLY A 21 10.58 10.85 15.62
CA GLY A 21 9.51 9.87 15.59
C GLY A 21 9.52 9.11 16.91
N ILE A 22 8.37 8.97 17.55
CA ILE A 22 8.32 8.14 18.75
C ILE A 22 8.72 6.72 18.30
N PRO A 23 9.70 6.07 18.95
CA PRO A 23 10.12 4.72 18.58
C PRO A 23 8.97 3.75 18.88
N LYS A 24 8.15 3.47 17.87
CA LYS A 24 6.89 2.71 18.01
C LYS A 24 6.94 1.28 17.51
N ALA A 25 7.99 0.90 16.79
CA ALA A 25 8.10 -0.44 16.22
C ALA A 25 9.10 -1.27 17.05
N PRO A 26 8.65 -2.25 17.85
CA PRO A 26 9.47 -3.43 18.05
C PRO A 26 9.87 -3.96 16.67
N SER A 27 11.13 -4.35 16.51
CA SER A 27 11.61 -4.97 15.27
C SER A 27 10.70 -6.17 14.95
N TRP A 28 10.19 -6.23 13.72
CA TRP A 28 9.45 -7.38 13.19
C TRP A 28 10.34 -8.62 12.98
N GLY A 29 11.58 -8.58 13.47
CA GLY A 29 12.60 -9.58 13.23
C GLY A 29 13.69 -9.07 12.30
N ILE A 30 14.57 -9.98 11.91
CA ILE A 30 15.59 -9.73 10.89
C ILE A 30 14.87 -9.70 9.54
N ASP A 31 15.18 -8.70 8.72
CA ASP A 31 14.68 -8.67 7.34
C ASP A 31 15.03 -9.96 6.61
N GLY A 32 14.14 -10.43 5.73
CA GLY A 32 14.47 -11.52 4.83
C GLY A 32 15.63 -11.19 3.89
N ASP A 33 16.32 -12.24 3.43
CA ASP A 33 17.46 -12.13 2.51
C ASP A 33 17.06 -11.58 1.13
N TYR A 34 15.81 -11.80 0.72
CA TYR A 34 15.30 -11.31 -0.55
C TYR A 34 14.80 -9.86 -0.42
N LYS A 35 15.37 -8.96 -1.23
CA LYS A 35 14.92 -7.57 -1.36
C LYS A 35 14.10 -7.42 -2.63
N VAL A 36 12.82 -7.09 -2.47
CA VAL A 36 11.92 -6.82 -3.60
C VAL A 36 12.48 -5.63 -4.40
N PRO A 37 12.77 -5.80 -5.71
CA PRO A 37 13.32 -4.72 -6.52
C PRO A 37 12.27 -3.62 -6.72
N ARG A 38 12.70 -2.36 -6.53
CA ARG A 38 11.87 -1.20 -6.90
C ARG A 38 12.09 -0.92 -8.38
N MET A 39 11.14 -1.38 -9.20
CA MET A 39 11.28 -1.40 -10.65
C MET A 39 11.14 -0.02 -11.28
N TYR A 40 9.98 0.63 -11.17
CA TYR A 40 9.67 1.91 -11.82
C TYR A 40 9.20 2.96 -10.80
N ARG A 41 9.03 4.22 -11.22
CA ARG A 41 8.41 5.25 -10.38
C ARG A 41 6.90 5.08 -10.36
N ILE A 42 6.30 5.02 -9.18
CA ILE A 42 4.86 4.68 -9.02
C ILE A 42 3.89 5.59 -9.80
N HIS A 43 4.26 6.84 -10.07
CA HIS A 43 3.43 7.75 -10.88
C HIS A 43 3.50 7.51 -12.39
N TYR A 44 4.31 6.54 -12.83
CA TYR A 44 4.36 6.04 -14.19
C TYR A 44 3.94 4.57 -14.28
N TRP A 45 3.18 4.08 -13.30
CA TRP A 45 2.81 2.67 -13.25
C TRP A 45 1.96 2.26 -14.45
N ALA A 46 1.03 3.11 -14.90
CA ALA A 46 0.23 2.80 -16.08
C ALA A 46 1.13 2.74 -17.32
N GLN A 47 2.03 3.70 -17.52
CA GLN A 47 2.96 3.68 -18.65
C GLN A 47 3.91 2.47 -18.60
N ALA A 48 4.31 2.03 -17.40
CA ALA A 48 5.08 0.82 -17.23
C ALA A 48 4.34 -0.44 -17.71
N VAL A 49 3.01 -0.45 -17.68
CA VAL A 49 2.21 -1.55 -18.24
C VAL A 49 1.95 -1.32 -19.73
N LEU A 50 1.45 -0.14 -20.10
CA LEU A 50 0.94 0.16 -21.44
C LEU A 50 2.02 0.17 -22.53
N LEU A 51 3.26 0.55 -22.18
CA LEU A 51 4.36 0.62 -23.14
C LEU A 51 5.07 -0.73 -23.36
N LEU A 52 4.75 -1.78 -22.59
CA LEU A 52 5.46 -3.06 -22.69
C LEU A 52 5.36 -3.69 -24.08
N ASP A 53 4.22 -3.58 -24.74
CA ASP A 53 4.03 -4.16 -26.07
C ASP A 53 4.92 -3.47 -27.11
N GLN A 54 5.09 -2.14 -27.00
CA GLN A 54 6.00 -1.38 -27.88
C GLN A 54 7.47 -1.80 -27.66
N VAL A 55 7.85 -2.08 -26.41
CA VAL A 55 9.19 -2.58 -26.10
C VAL A 55 9.40 -3.98 -26.68
N ARG A 56 8.42 -4.87 -26.50
CA ARG A 56 8.47 -6.26 -26.99
C ARG A 56 8.49 -6.35 -28.51
N ASN A 57 7.78 -5.46 -29.19
CA ASN A 57 7.71 -5.41 -30.64
C ASN A 57 8.89 -4.65 -31.28
N GLY A 58 9.76 -4.03 -30.45
CA GLY A 58 10.93 -3.28 -30.92
C GLY A 58 10.64 -1.86 -31.40
N GLU A 59 9.41 -1.35 -31.20
CA GLU A 59 9.03 0.04 -31.52
C GLU A 59 9.63 1.03 -30.53
N LEU A 60 9.84 0.61 -29.27
CA LEU A 60 10.45 1.39 -28.21
C LEU A 60 11.70 0.67 -27.68
N SER A 61 12.83 1.36 -27.62
CA SER A 61 14.06 0.78 -27.07
C SER A 61 13.92 0.50 -25.57
N GLU A 62 14.55 -0.57 -25.06
CA GLU A 62 14.61 -0.86 -23.61
C GLU A 62 15.15 0.34 -22.81
N GLN A 63 16.14 1.05 -23.39
CA GLN A 63 16.76 2.21 -22.77
C GLN A 63 15.79 3.40 -22.65
N ASP A 64 15.00 3.68 -23.69
CA ASP A 64 14.01 4.74 -23.66
C ASP A 64 12.84 4.40 -22.75
N TYR A 65 12.37 3.15 -22.78
CA TYR A 65 11.36 2.67 -21.85
C TYR A 65 11.80 2.88 -20.40
N MET A 66 13.00 2.43 -20.04
CA MET A 66 13.56 2.62 -18.70
C MET A 66 13.63 4.10 -18.31
N ARG A 67 14.00 4.97 -19.24
CA ARG A 67 14.04 6.43 -19.03
C ARG A 67 12.65 7.01 -18.76
N ILE A 68 11.64 6.59 -19.53
CA ILE A 68 10.25 7.08 -19.42
C ILE A 68 9.65 6.69 -18.07
N VAL A 69 9.72 5.41 -17.70
CA VAL A 69 9.08 4.90 -16.46
C VAL A 69 9.92 5.19 -15.21
N GLY A 70 11.15 5.70 -15.40
CA GLY A 70 12.11 5.94 -14.34
C GLY A 70 12.56 4.65 -13.67
N TRP A 71 12.96 3.67 -14.47
CA TRP A 71 13.42 2.36 -14.00
C TRP A 71 14.60 2.49 -13.02
N ARG A 72 14.58 1.71 -11.94
CA ARG A 72 15.59 1.72 -10.86
C ARG A 72 16.13 0.34 -10.50
N ALA A 73 15.51 -0.73 -10.98
CA ALA A 73 16.00 -2.08 -10.76
C ALA A 73 17.11 -2.43 -11.75
N ASP A 74 17.63 -3.66 -11.66
CA ASP A 74 18.56 -4.19 -12.66
C ASP A 74 17.95 -4.08 -14.06
N PRO A 75 18.66 -3.50 -15.06
CA PRO A 75 18.17 -3.39 -16.44
C PRO A 75 17.79 -4.73 -17.07
N SER A 76 18.44 -5.84 -16.68
CA SER A 76 18.12 -7.17 -17.21
C SER A 76 16.68 -7.60 -16.91
N LEU A 77 16.11 -7.12 -15.80
CA LEU A 77 14.75 -7.43 -15.38
C LEU A 77 13.68 -6.81 -16.30
N VAL A 78 14.02 -5.85 -17.16
CA VAL A 78 13.06 -5.29 -18.13
C VAL A 78 12.50 -6.37 -19.06
N LYS A 79 13.33 -7.34 -19.44
CA LYS A 79 12.95 -8.45 -20.33
C LYS A 79 12.00 -9.43 -19.67
N GLU A 80 12.10 -9.57 -18.35
CA GLU A 80 11.27 -10.45 -17.54
C GLU A 80 10.04 -9.74 -16.98
N PHE A 81 10.00 -8.40 -17.06
CA PHE A 81 8.93 -7.60 -16.51
C PHE A 81 7.61 -7.85 -17.26
N ASN A 82 6.68 -8.48 -16.56
CA ASN A 82 5.35 -8.80 -17.06
C ASN A 82 4.34 -8.79 -15.89
N PRO A 83 3.91 -7.60 -15.43
CA PRO A 83 2.95 -7.51 -14.35
C PRO A 83 1.62 -8.12 -14.78
N ARG A 84 1.19 -9.15 -14.06
CA ARG A 84 -0.10 -9.85 -14.27
C ARG A 84 -1.07 -9.65 -13.12
N VAL A 85 -0.54 -9.39 -11.93
CA VAL A 85 -1.31 -9.20 -10.72
C VAL A 85 -1.11 -7.78 -10.21
N ALA A 86 -2.20 -7.05 -9.97
CA ALA A 86 -2.16 -5.76 -9.29
C ALA A 86 -2.80 -5.85 -7.90
N LEU A 87 -1.98 -5.61 -6.89
CA LEU A 87 -2.46 -5.42 -5.52
C LEU A 87 -2.69 -3.93 -5.31
N LEU A 88 -3.95 -3.52 -5.30
CA LEU A 88 -4.40 -2.12 -5.34
C LEU A 88 -4.28 -1.40 -3.99
N ASN A 89 -3.59 -2.01 -3.02
CA ASN A 89 -3.44 -1.49 -1.68
C ASN A 89 -2.13 -0.71 -1.52
N ALA A 90 -2.23 0.47 -0.91
CA ALA A 90 -1.08 1.27 -0.55
C ALA A 90 -0.47 0.76 0.78
N GLY A 91 0.29 -0.33 0.71
CA GLY A 91 1.20 -0.76 1.79
C GLY A 91 0.61 -0.74 3.21
N THR A 92 1.25 0.02 4.11
CA THR A 92 1.16 -0.05 5.58
C THR A 92 -0.17 0.43 6.19
N LYS A 93 -1.25 0.55 5.40
CA LYS A 93 -2.55 1.04 5.86
C LYS A 93 -3.69 0.08 5.50
N PRO A 94 -4.71 -0.05 6.38
CA PRO A 94 -5.83 -0.99 6.22
C PRO A 94 -6.74 -0.68 5.02
N HIS A 95 -6.78 0.58 4.60
CA HIS A 95 -7.63 1.04 3.50
C HIS A 95 -6.74 1.31 2.30
N GLY A 96 -6.91 0.54 1.22
CA GLY A 96 -6.28 0.85 -0.05
C GLY A 96 -6.65 2.26 -0.51
N SER A 97 -5.71 3.00 -1.09
CA SER A 97 -5.99 4.34 -1.61
C SER A 97 -6.93 4.27 -2.82
N ASP A 98 -7.84 5.23 -2.95
CA ASP A 98 -8.58 5.44 -4.21
C ASP A 98 -7.65 6.09 -5.25
N HIS A 99 -6.68 5.32 -5.74
CA HIS A 99 -5.57 5.83 -6.54
C HIS A 99 -6.00 6.26 -7.95
N LEU A 100 -7.12 5.73 -8.48
CA LEU A 100 -7.71 6.29 -9.69
C LEU A 100 -8.08 7.77 -9.53
N VAL A 101 -8.41 8.23 -8.32
CA VAL A 101 -8.80 9.61 -8.05
C VAL A 101 -7.64 10.44 -7.49
N SER A 102 -6.80 9.83 -6.66
CA SER A 102 -5.79 10.52 -5.85
C SER A 102 -4.35 10.37 -6.32
N ALA A 103 -4.05 9.44 -7.23
CA ALA A 103 -2.70 9.29 -7.77
C ALA A 103 -2.39 10.40 -8.79
N THR A 104 -1.10 10.61 -9.04
CA THR A 104 -0.64 11.64 -9.98
C THR A 104 -0.69 11.19 -11.45
N ASP A 105 -1.05 9.94 -11.73
CA ASP A 105 -1.23 9.43 -13.08
C ASP A 105 -2.70 9.63 -13.53
N SER A 106 -2.92 9.79 -14.84
CA SER A 106 -4.27 10.05 -15.35
C SER A 106 -5.17 8.81 -15.21
N PRO A 107 -6.41 8.95 -14.73
CA PRO A 107 -7.37 7.85 -14.69
C PRO A 107 -7.55 7.18 -16.07
N ASN A 108 -7.41 7.94 -17.17
CA ASN A 108 -7.54 7.43 -18.53
C ASN A 108 -6.52 6.32 -18.84
N TYR A 109 -5.26 6.49 -18.39
CA TYR A 109 -4.22 5.49 -18.59
C TYR A 109 -4.32 4.39 -17.54
N GLN A 110 -4.63 4.74 -16.30
CA GLN A 110 -4.73 3.78 -15.20
C GLN A 110 -5.83 2.74 -15.44
N VAL A 111 -7.01 3.16 -15.93
CA VAL A 111 -8.11 2.24 -16.25
C VAL A 111 -7.72 1.26 -17.36
N GLU A 112 -7.05 1.75 -18.41
CA GLU A 112 -6.54 0.87 -19.47
C GLU A 112 -5.50 -0.12 -18.91
N ALA A 113 -4.58 0.35 -18.07
CA ALA A 113 -3.55 -0.49 -17.46
C ALA A 113 -4.14 -1.55 -16.52
N LEU A 114 -5.16 -1.22 -15.72
CA LEU A 114 -5.90 -2.19 -14.90
C LEU A 114 -6.54 -3.27 -15.77
N GLY A 115 -7.10 -2.90 -16.92
CA GLY A 115 -7.68 -3.85 -17.88
C GLY A 115 -6.67 -4.82 -18.52
N ARG A 116 -5.36 -4.58 -18.38
CA ARG A 116 -4.30 -5.50 -18.84
C ARG A 116 -3.83 -6.47 -17.75
N MET A 117 -4.29 -6.31 -16.51
CA MET A 117 -3.97 -7.24 -15.43
C MET A 117 -4.84 -8.50 -15.56
N GLU A 118 -4.26 -9.66 -15.23
CA GLU A 118 -4.99 -10.93 -15.16
C GLU A 118 -5.77 -11.06 -13.85
N PHE A 119 -5.31 -10.39 -12.79
CA PHE A 119 -5.96 -10.42 -11.49
C PHE A 119 -5.67 -9.15 -10.68
N THR A 120 -6.70 -8.63 -10.04
CA THR A 120 -6.67 -7.42 -9.25
C THR A 120 -7.35 -7.62 -7.90
N ALA A 121 -6.69 -7.21 -6.83
CA ALA A 121 -7.24 -7.35 -5.47
C ALA A 121 -7.07 -6.06 -4.69
N ILE A 122 -8.11 -5.70 -3.94
CA ILE A 122 -8.11 -4.53 -3.05
C ILE A 122 -8.64 -4.92 -1.67
N MET A 123 -8.14 -4.23 -0.66
CA MET A 123 -8.61 -4.26 0.72
C MET A 123 -9.22 -2.91 1.04
N HIS A 124 -10.53 -2.88 1.33
CA HIS A 124 -11.21 -1.63 1.64
C HIS A 124 -12.49 -1.87 2.45
N SER A 125 -12.88 -0.91 3.27
CA SER A 125 -14.18 -0.86 3.98
C SER A 125 -15.30 -0.18 3.16
N MET A 126 -14.99 0.31 1.96
CA MET A 126 -15.89 1.13 1.13
C MET A 126 -15.69 0.80 -0.35
N MET A 127 -16.75 0.94 -1.14
CA MET A 127 -16.69 0.77 -2.59
C MET A 127 -16.23 2.07 -3.27
N THR A 128 -14.92 2.22 -3.46
CA THR A 128 -14.30 3.39 -4.13
C THR A 128 -14.35 3.29 -5.65
N ALA A 129 -13.93 4.34 -6.37
CA ALA A 129 -13.81 4.29 -7.82
C ALA A 129 -12.80 3.22 -8.26
N THR A 130 -11.69 3.13 -7.54
CA THR A 130 -10.67 2.08 -7.71
C THR A 130 -11.23 0.68 -7.45
N ALA A 131 -12.00 0.49 -6.37
CA ALA A 131 -12.50 -0.84 -6.00
C ALA A 131 -13.41 -1.47 -7.08
N LYS A 132 -14.04 -0.66 -7.93
CA LYS A 132 -14.87 -1.14 -9.05
C LYS A 132 -14.10 -1.93 -10.11
N TYR A 133 -12.78 -1.75 -10.17
CA TYR A 133 -11.90 -2.44 -11.11
C TYR A 133 -11.18 -3.63 -10.46
N ALA A 134 -11.52 -3.98 -9.21
CA ALA A 134 -10.95 -5.13 -8.52
C ALA A 134 -11.76 -6.40 -8.82
N ASP A 135 -11.07 -7.52 -9.06
CA ASP A 135 -11.68 -8.85 -9.15
C ASP A 135 -12.12 -9.35 -7.77
N ILE A 136 -11.32 -9.05 -6.74
CA ILE A 136 -11.63 -9.38 -5.35
C ILE A 136 -11.50 -8.15 -4.47
N ILE A 137 -12.53 -7.92 -3.66
CA ILE A 137 -12.55 -6.92 -2.59
C ILE A 137 -12.55 -7.66 -1.26
N LEU A 138 -11.52 -7.43 -0.46
CA LEU A 138 -11.38 -7.97 0.88
C LEU A 138 -11.87 -6.92 1.88
N PRO A 139 -12.98 -7.19 2.61
CA PRO A 139 -13.54 -6.23 3.56
C PRO A 139 -12.62 -6.09 4.77
N VAL A 140 -12.16 -4.87 5.03
CA VAL A 140 -11.26 -4.56 6.15
C VAL A 140 -11.99 -3.78 7.22
N ARG A 141 -11.66 -4.09 8.48
CA ARG A 141 -12.16 -3.33 9.64
C ARG A 141 -11.72 -1.87 9.62
N ASP A 142 -12.60 -1.00 10.06
CA ASP A 142 -12.23 0.38 10.35
C ASP A 142 -11.30 0.43 11.57
N TRP A 143 -10.06 0.83 11.32
CA TRP A 143 -9.01 0.92 12.34
C TRP A 143 -9.26 1.92 13.46
N MET A 144 -10.22 2.85 13.32
CA MET A 144 -10.52 3.88 14.32
C MET A 144 -11.68 3.48 15.22
N TRP A 145 -12.71 2.85 14.66
CA TRP A 145 -13.95 2.52 15.38
C TRP A 145 -14.10 1.04 15.73
N GLU A 146 -13.63 0.14 14.86
CA GLU A 146 -13.89 -1.30 14.96
C GLU A 146 -12.70 -2.09 15.53
N GLU A 147 -11.51 -1.51 15.50
CA GLU A 147 -10.29 -2.15 15.95
C GLU A 147 -9.78 -1.57 17.28
N ARG A 148 -9.44 -2.46 18.22
CA ARG A 148 -8.69 -2.10 19.42
C ARG A 148 -7.21 -1.99 19.07
N ASN A 149 -6.70 -0.79 18.85
CA ASN A 149 -5.31 -0.58 18.45
C ASN A 149 -4.71 0.72 19.02
N ILE A 150 -3.44 0.93 18.69
CA ILE A 150 -2.75 2.20 18.91
C ILE A 150 -2.55 2.84 17.55
N ALA A 151 -3.25 3.95 17.31
CA ALA A 151 -3.13 4.75 16.11
C ALA A 151 -2.16 5.91 16.34
N THR A 152 -1.36 6.21 15.33
CA THR A 152 -0.41 7.32 15.36
C THR A 152 -0.93 8.46 14.51
N GLY A 153 -0.92 9.67 15.05
CA GLY A 153 -1.10 10.86 14.22
C GLY A 153 -0.02 10.93 13.14
N GLU A 154 -0.37 11.43 11.95
CA GLU A 154 0.63 11.83 10.97
C GLU A 154 1.43 13.02 11.50
N THR A 155 2.70 13.12 11.09
CA THR A 155 3.62 14.19 11.53
C THR A 155 3.30 15.56 10.90
N TYR A 156 2.04 15.83 10.60
CA TYR A 156 1.62 17.07 9.96
C TYR A 156 1.79 18.25 10.91
N GLY A 157 2.60 19.23 10.51
CA GLY A 157 2.90 20.40 11.34
C GLY A 157 3.75 20.10 12.58
N GLY A 158 4.47 18.97 12.63
CA GLY A 158 5.33 18.60 13.75
C GLY A 158 4.58 18.14 15.01
N PHE A 159 3.28 17.88 14.92
CA PHE A 159 2.50 17.27 15.98
C PHE A 159 2.56 15.75 15.82
N GLU A 160 3.10 15.05 16.80
CA GLU A 160 3.03 13.59 16.86
C GLU A 160 2.17 13.19 18.06
N SER A 161 1.19 12.32 17.82
CA SER A 161 0.33 11.78 18.86
C SER A 161 0.29 10.25 18.80
N ILE A 162 0.07 9.67 19.98
CA ILE A 162 -0.29 8.26 20.14
C ILE A 162 -1.70 8.28 20.68
N ASN A 163 -2.62 7.70 19.90
CA ASN A 163 -4.03 7.62 20.24
C ASN A 163 -4.37 6.16 20.46
N PHE A 164 -5.03 5.87 21.56
CA PHE A 164 -5.60 4.55 21.80
C PHE A 164 -7.00 4.51 21.18
N CYS A 165 -7.21 3.58 20.26
CA CYS A 165 -8.51 3.27 19.70
C CYS A 165 -9.08 2.07 20.49
N PRO A 166 -10.19 2.24 21.22
CA PRO A 166 -10.71 1.18 22.09
C PRO A 166 -11.51 0.10 21.35
N GLY A 167 -11.81 0.27 20.06
CA GLY A 167 -12.73 -0.62 19.33
C GLY A 167 -14.15 -0.50 19.86
N VAL A 168 -14.80 0.64 19.64
CA VAL A 168 -16.12 0.97 20.23
C VAL A 168 -17.27 0.17 19.63
N VAL A 169 -17.10 -0.39 18.43
CA VAL A 169 -18.12 -1.19 17.74
C VAL A 169 -17.53 -2.49 17.22
N LYS A 170 -18.38 -3.51 17.07
CA LYS A 170 -17.97 -4.73 16.37
C LYS A 170 -17.96 -4.47 14.86
N PRO A 171 -16.99 -5.04 14.13
CA PRO A 171 -16.96 -4.92 12.69
C PRO A 171 -18.21 -5.55 12.05
N PRO A 172 -18.78 -4.93 11.01
CA PRO A 172 -19.95 -5.46 10.34
C PRO A 172 -19.59 -6.66 9.45
N GLY A 173 -20.50 -7.63 9.37
CA GLY A 173 -20.40 -8.77 8.48
C GLY A 173 -19.11 -9.57 8.67
N GLU A 174 -18.36 -9.73 7.57
CA GLU A 174 -17.13 -10.52 7.51
C GLU A 174 -15.85 -9.66 7.55
N ALA A 175 -15.93 -8.38 7.91
CA ALA A 175 -14.77 -7.49 7.91
C ALA A 175 -13.68 -7.98 8.89
N LYS A 176 -12.44 -8.07 8.39
CA LYS A 176 -11.29 -8.60 9.13
C LYS A 176 -10.18 -7.55 9.34
N PRO A 177 -9.37 -7.69 10.40
CA PRO A 177 -8.17 -6.86 10.57
C PRO A 177 -7.24 -7.02 9.37
N TRP A 178 -6.66 -5.91 8.89
CA TRP A 178 -5.73 -5.95 7.76
C TRP A 178 -4.48 -6.80 8.03
N VAL A 179 -3.99 -6.80 9.27
CA VAL A 179 -2.87 -7.67 9.71
C VAL A 179 -3.25 -9.15 9.59
N TRP A 180 -4.50 -9.50 9.93
CA TRP A 180 -4.99 -10.88 9.81
C TRP A 180 -5.05 -11.30 8.34
N ILE A 181 -5.54 -10.43 7.45
CA ILE A 181 -5.58 -10.70 6.01
C ILE A 181 -4.17 -11.00 5.48
N TYR A 182 -3.18 -10.18 5.80
CA TYR A 182 -1.80 -10.44 5.39
C TYR A 182 -1.21 -11.71 6.01
N THR A 183 -1.53 -12.02 7.27
CA THR A 183 -1.11 -13.25 7.95
C THR A 183 -1.66 -14.49 7.23
N LYS A 184 -2.94 -14.46 6.82
CA LYS A 184 -3.57 -15.54 6.06
C LYS A 184 -3.10 -15.64 4.61
N LEU A 185 -2.81 -14.51 3.98
CA LEU A 185 -2.18 -14.51 2.65
C LEU A 185 -0.80 -15.15 2.72
N ALA A 186 0.02 -14.81 3.72
CA ALA A 186 1.32 -15.45 3.94
C ALA A 186 1.18 -16.97 4.11
N GLU A 187 0.28 -17.42 4.99
CA GLU A 187 0.00 -18.84 5.22
C GLU A 187 -0.38 -19.57 3.92
N LYS A 188 -1.30 -19.00 3.13
CA LYS A 188 -1.73 -19.57 1.84
C LYS A 188 -0.66 -19.58 0.77
N LEU A 189 0.31 -18.66 0.85
CA LEU A 189 1.48 -18.60 -0.04
C LEU A 189 2.64 -19.49 0.44
N GLY A 190 2.45 -20.27 1.51
CA GLY A 190 3.48 -21.14 2.08
C GLY A 190 4.56 -20.40 2.88
N ILE A 191 4.28 -19.15 3.27
CA ILE A 191 5.14 -18.35 4.15
C ILE A 191 4.69 -18.56 5.59
N ASP A 192 5.65 -18.77 6.50
CA ASP A 192 5.35 -18.86 7.93
C ASP A 192 4.66 -17.57 8.42
N PRO A 193 3.41 -17.64 8.89
CA PRO A 193 2.66 -16.47 9.36
C PRO A 193 3.36 -15.73 10.50
N LYS A 194 4.22 -16.41 11.28
CA LYS A 194 5.01 -15.79 12.36
C LYS A 194 6.06 -14.82 11.86
N LYS A 195 6.46 -14.89 10.59
CA LYS A 195 7.32 -13.86 9.98
C LYS A 195 6.61 -12.52 9.81
N PHE A 196 5.28 -12.54 9.69
CA PHE A 196 4.47 -11.34 9.58
C PHE A 196 3.92 -10.92 10.94
N PHE A 197 3.39 -11.85 11.72
CA PHE A 197 2.92 -11.61 13.08
C PHE A 197 3.57 -12.60 14.05
N LYS A 198 4.67 -12.16 14.70
CA LYS A 198 5.52 -12.99 15.56
C LYS A 198 4.78 -13.78 16.64
N TYR A 199 3.71 -13.19 17.18
CA TYR A 199 2.94 -13.76 18.30
C TYR A 199 1.75 -14.62 17.84
N TYR A 200 1.53 -14.74 16.53
CA TYR A 200 0.43 -15.52 15.97
C TYR A 200 0.48 -16.98 16.43
N THR A 201 -0.63 -17.44 17.01
CA THR A 201 -0.84 -18.85 17.37
C THR A 201 -1.95 -19.48 16.54
N THR A 202 -3.18 -18.98 16.67
CA THR A 202 -4.40 -19.51 16.05
C THR A 202 -5.39 -18.38 15.81
N ASP A 203 -6.39 -18.59 14.95
CA ASP A 203 -7.41 -17.58 14.67
C ASP A 203 -8.28 -17.28 15.90
N GLU A 204 -8.51 -18.27 16.75
CA GLU A 204 -9.28 -18.15 17.99
C GLU A 204 -8.58 -17.27 19.03
N ASN A 205 -7.25 -17.22 18.99
CA ASN A 205 -6.44 -16.42 19.90
C ASN A 205 -6.06 -15.05 19.33
N TRP A 206 -6.58 -14.66 18.16
CA TRP A 206 -6.15 -13.44 17.46
C TRP A 206 -6.06 -12.22 18.37
N ASP A 207 -7.09 -11.94 19.18
CA ASP A 207 -7.12 -10.75 20.05
C ASP A 207 -6.19 -10.89 21.28
N ARG A 208 -5.89 -12.12 21.71
CA ARG A 208 -5.01 -12.42 22.86
C ARG A 208 -3.54 -12.46 22.48
N ASP A 209 -3.21 -12.81 21.24
CA ASP A 209 -1.83 -12.85 20.74
C ASP A 209 -1.19 -11.43 20.71
N TRP A 210 -1.99 -10.37 20.87
CA TRP A 210 -1.52 -8.99 21.00
C TRP A 210 -1.23 -8.52 22.44
N GLU A 211 -1.61 -9.29 23.46
CA GLU A 211 -1.43 -8.98 24.89
C GLU A 211 -0.13 -9.56 25.46
#